data_AF-A0A540MV57-F1
#
_entry.id   AF-A0A540MV57-F1
#
_cell.length_a   1.000
_cell.length_b   1.000
_cell.length_c   1.000
_cell.angle_alpha   90.00
_cell.angle_beta   90.00
_cell.angle_gamma   90.00
#
_symmetry.space_group_name_H-M   'P 1'
#
loop_
_entity.id
_entity.type
_entity.pdbx_description
1 polymer ?
#
loop_
_entity_poly.entity_id
_entity_poly.type
_entity_poly.pdbx_seq_one_letter_code
_entity_poly.pdbx_strand_id
1 'polypeptide(L)'
;MWKGEHCAVIRGDILALLNEGGVVDSFFEILNEDQIGIPKDHLKSRFMPTFAWDIVDESNSAVKIYIYLELLLKKVRENDYVFFPINHFKGMHYTLLVFNKQSGWWEHYNTLQTKLNMYVDPYFEEAKKLHVKISDYFKYMKDSISRKLNENPICKHIMKGDKVQTLLYTLCHDDREFLMWLRQTNVEYPLKANISCSQQFPNIYDCGVAVMYIAQKKVDGELVEGVFSAEAMKNMRAHVLCRFIIINEGDGSWEKEK
;
A
#
# COMPACT_ATOMS: atom_id res chain seq x y z
N MET A 1 -17.48 14.81 7.87
CA MET A 1 -16.07 14.36 7.87
C MET A 1 -16.13 12.85 7.86
N TRP A 2 -15.52 12.17 6.88
CA TRP A 2 -15.35 10.72 6.96
C TRP A 2 -14.14 10.42 7.86
N LYS A 3 -14.18 9.33 8.63
CA LYS A 3 -13.08 8.93 9.51
C LYS A 3 -12.89 7.42 9.47
N GLY A 4 -11.70 6.99 9.08
CA GLY A 4 -11.26 5.61 9.12
C GLY A 4 -10.35 5.32 10.32
N GLU A 5 -9.62 4.21 10.25
CA GLU A 5 -8.77 3.73 11.33
C GLU A 5 -7.52 4.61 11.50
N HIS A 6 -6.94 5.11 10.39
CA HIS A 6 -5.71 5.90 10.43
C HIS A 6 -5.80 7.24 9.71
N CYS A 7 -6.91 7.55 9.05
CA CYS A 7 -7.10 8.82 8.36
C CYS A 7 -8.52 9.36 8.47
N ALA A 8 -8.70 10.63 8.10
CA ALA A 8 -9.99 11.29 8.01
C ALA A 8 -10.04 12.15 6.76
N VAL A 9 -11.22 12.29 6.18
CA VAL A 9 -11.49 13.15 5.02
C VAL A 9 -12.39 14.29 5.48
N ILE A 10 -11.84 15.51 5.45
CA ILE A 10 -12.58 16.73 5.72
C ILE A 10 -13.08 17.38 4.42
N ARG A 11 -13.89 18.43 4.55
CA ARG A 11 -14.44 19.14 3.39
C ARG A 11 -13.34 19.70 2.48
N GLY A 12 -12.23 20.14 3.07
CA GLY A 12 -11.04 20.58 2.34
C GLY A 12 -10.51 19.49 1.41
N ASP A 13 -10.34 18.26 1.92
CA ASP A 13 -9.86 17.11 1.16
C ASP A 13 -10.81 16.72 0.03
N ILE A 14 -12.12 16.90 0.20
CA ILE A 14 -13.12 16.66 -0.85
C ILE A 14 -13.01 17.71 -1.96
N LEU A 15 -12.82 18.98 -1.58
CA LEU A 15 -12.55 20.03 -2.55
C LEU A 15 -11.19 19.82 -3.24
N ALA A 16 -10.21 19.22 -2.55
CA ALA A 16 -8.95 18.73 -3.08
C ALA A 16 -9.09 17.35 -3.80
N LEU A 17 -10.17 16.61 -3.68
CA LEU A 17 -10.43 15.50 -4.61
C LEU A 17 -11.01 16.03 -5.91
N LEU A 18 -11.66 17.19 -5.83
CA LEU A 18 -12.01 17.99 -6.98
C LEU A 18 -10.77 18.72 -7.53
N ASN A 19 -9.76 19.06 -6.69
CA ASN A 19 -8.65 19.98 -7.03
C ASN A 19 -7.20 19.65 -6.53
N GLU A 20 -6.86 18.44 -6.06
CA GLU A 20 -5.57 17.87 -5.53
C GLU A 20 -5.36 17.56 -4.00
N GLY A 21 -5.31 16.27 -3.60
CA GLY A 21 -4.46 15.74 -2.49
C GLY A 21 -5.12 15.37 -1.14
N GLY A 22 -4.83 14.17 -0.59
CA GLY A 22 -5.22 13.71 0.77
C GLY A 22 -6.05 12.41 0.82
N VAL A 23 -6.60 12.00 -0.33
CA VAL A 23 -7.67 10.97 -0.40
C VAL A 23 -7.16 9.54 -0.59
N VAL A 24 -5.93 9.36 -1.06
CA VAL A 24 -5.41 8.04 -1.45
C VAL A 24 -5.44 7.05 -0.28
N ASP A 25 -4.95 7.46 0.90
CA ASP A 25 -4.95 6.59 2.09
C ASP A 25 -6.36 6.25 2.55
N SER A 26 -7.27 7.23 2.58
CA SER A 26 -8.67 7.02 2.96
C SER A 26 -9.42 6.09 2.01
N PHE A 27 -9.19 6.24 0.71
CA PHE A 27 -9.78 5.31 -0.26
C PHE A 27 -9.19 3.91 -0.11
N PHE A 28 -7.89 3.78 0.16
CA PHE A 28 -7.24 2.48 0.38
C PHE A 28 -7.68 1.82 1.70
N GLU A 29 -8.04 2.60 2.73
CA GLU A 29 -8.70 2.08 3.92
C GLU A 29 -10.08 1.51 3.61
N ILE A 30 -10.90 2.24 2.84
CA ILE A 30 -12.19 1.75 2.36
C ILE A 30 -12.01 0.44 1.57
N LEU A 31 -11.03 0.39 0.67
CA LEU A 31 -10.73 -0.85 -0.06
C LEU A 31 -10.27 -1.97 0.86
N ASN A 32 -9.53 -1.69 1.95
CA ASN A 32 -9.16 -2.71 2.94
C ASN A 32 -10.39 -3.27 3.68
N GLU A 33 -11.39 -2.44 3.96
CA GLU A 33 -12.65 -2.85 4.61
C GLU A 33 -13.44 -3.80 3.70
N ASP A 34 -13.50 -3.50 2.40
CA ASP A 34 -14.15 -4.37 1.39
C ASP A 34 -13.56 -5.79 1.37
N GLN A 35 -12.31 -5.98 1.85
CA GLN A 35 -11.61 -7.27 1.85
C GLN A 35 -11.89 -8.12 3.11
N ILE A 36 -12.48 -7.55 4.17
CA ILE A 36 -12.68 -8.24 5.46
C ILE A 36 -13.67 -9.42 5.32
N GLY A 37 -14.64 -9.32 4.41
CA GLY A 37 -15.66 -10.35 4.16
C GLY A 37 -15.33 -11.34 3.04
N ILE A 38 -14.24 -11.14 2.30
CA ILE A 38 -13.92 -12.00 1.15
C ILE A 38 -13.55 -13.41 1.64
N PRO A 39 -14.15 -14.47 1.06
CA PRO A 39 -13.81 -15.86 1.39
C PRO A 39 -12.33 -16.19 1.20
N LYS A 40 -11.81 -17.20 1.91
CA LYS A 40 -10.38 -17.57 1.89
C LYS A 40 -9.90 -18.17 0.57
N ASP A 41 -10.81 -18.69 -0.24
CA ASP A 41 -10.57 -19.28 -1.56
C ASP A 41 -10.57 -18.26 -2.70
N HIS A 42 -10.89 -16.99 -2.39
CA HIS A 42 -10.88 -15.89 -3.34
C HIS A 42 -9.62 -15.04 -3.16
N LEU A 43 -9.24 -14.36 -4.23
CA LEU A 43 -8.11 -13.43 -4.25
C LEU A 43 -8.30 -12.35 -3.19
N LYS A 44 -7.31 -12.21 -2.30
CA LYS A 44 -7.30 -11.16 -1.28
C LYS A 44 -6.27 -10.10 -1.56
N SER A 45 -6.70 -8.86 -1.44
CA SER A 45 -5.86 -7.68 -1.59
C SER A 45 -5.69 -6.97 -0.25
N ARG A 46 -4.55 -6.32 -0.07
CA ARG A 46 -4.33 -5.42 1.06
C ARG A 46 -3.58 -4.18 0.65
N PHE A 47 -3.97 -3.05 1.22
CA PHE A 47 -3.39 -1.75 0.94
C PHE A 47 -2.54 -1.27 2.11
N MET A 48 -1.33 -0.81 1.80
CA MET A 48 -0.43 -0.11 2.71
C MET A 48 -0.71 1.40 2.63
N PRO A 49 -0.45 2.15 3.71
CA PRO A 49 -0.56 3.60 3.69
C PRO A 49 0.63 4.26 2.96
N THR A 50 0.47 5.51 2.52
CA THR A 50 1.49 6.27 1.75
C THR A 50 2.78 6.53 2.52
N PHE A 51 2.73 6.50 3.85
CA PHE A 51 3.92 6.57 4.70
C PHE A 51 4.77 5.29 4.66
N ALA A 52 4.41 4.29 3.84
CA ALA A 52 5.28 3.17 3.49
C ALA A 52 6.71 3.59 3.13
N TRP A 53 6.84 4.77 2.52
CA TRP A 53 8.10 5.36 2.13
C TRP A 53 9.04 5.68 3.31
N ASP A 54 8.49 5.89 4.51
CA ASP A 54 9.25 6.26 5.71
C ASP A 54 10.29 5.19 6.08
N ILE A 55 10.11 3.93 5.67
CA ILE A 55 11.09 2.87 5.95
C ILE A 55 12.38 2.98 5.12
N VAL A 56 12.35 3.73 4.02
CA VAL A 56 13.51 3.99 3.18
C VAL A 56 14.39 5.08 3.78
N ASP A 57 13.79 6.02 4.51
CA ASP A 57 14.50 7.11 5.17
C ASP A 57 15.25 6.61 6.42
N GLU A 58 16.59 6.59 6.34
CA GLU A 58 17.47 6.13 7.41
C GLU A 58 17.51 7.06 8.62
N SER A 59 16.98 8.29 8.50
CA SER A 59 16.84 9.20 9.65
C SER A 59 15.69 8.79 10.57
N ASN A 60 14.79 7.91 10.11
CA ASN A 60 13.70 7.39 10.92
C ASN A 60 14.20 6.38 11.96
N SER A 61 13.49 6.33 13.09
CA SER A 61 13.80 5.37 14.16
C SER A 61 13.73 3.94 13.62
N ALA A 62 14.83 3.19 13.75
CA ALA A 62 14.91 1.77 13.38
C ALA A 62 13.74 0.95 13.94
N VAL A 63 13.24 1.32 15.13
CA VAL A 63 12.13 0.61 15.77
C VAL A 63 10.80 0.85 15.05
N LYS A 64 10.52 2.07 14.56
CA LYS A 64 9.34 2.34 13.73
C LYS A 64 9.38 1.56 12.42
N ILE A 65 10.58 1.46 11.83
CA ILE A 65 10.82 0.66 10.62
C ILE A 65 10.49 -0.82 10.89
N TYR A 66 10.95 -1.38 12.02
CA TYR A 66 10.63 -2.77 12.38
C TYR A 66 9.13 -3.01 12.57
N ILE A 67 8.41 -2.11 13.24
CA ILE A 67 6.95 -2.24 13.40
C ILE A 67 6.25 -2.29 12.04
N TYR A 68 6.61 -1.38 11.13
CA TYR A 68 6.02 -1.34 9.80
C TYR A 68 6.31 -2.65 9.03
N LEU A 69 7.55 -3.13 9.09
CA LEU A 69 7.97 -4.33 8.40
C LEU A 69 7.33 -5.61 8.98
N GLU A 70 7.10 -5.68 10.29
CA GLU A 70 6.34 -6.74 10.95
C GLU A 70 4.86 -6.75 10.48
N LEU A 71 4.22 -5.57 10.42
CA LEU A 71 2.86 -5.44 9.88
C LEU A 71 2.79 -5.84 8.40
N LEU A 72 3.80 -5.46 7.61
CA LEU A 72 3.89 -5.82 6.21
C LEU A 72 3.98 -7.34 6.02
N LEU A 73 4.86 -8.01 6.78
CA LEU A 73 5.02 -9.46 6.71
C LEU A 73 3.70 -10.20 6.97
N LYS A 74 2.92 -9.74 7.96
CA LYS A 74 1.60 -10.29 8.24
C LYS A 74 0.67 -10.13 7.03
N LYS A 75 0.61 -8.93 6.44
CA LYS A 75 -0.21 -8.66 5.26
C LYS A 75 0.23 -9.50 4.06
N VAL A 76 1.53 -9.67 3.83
CA VAL A 76 2.04 -10.52 2.74
C VAL A 76 1.71 -12.00 2.98
N ARG A 77 1.73 -12.50 4.21
CA ARG A 77 1.28 -13.88 4.51
C ARG A 77 -0.18 -14.07 4.13
N GLU A 78 -1.04 -13.15 4.57
CA GLU A 78 -2.50 -13.31 4.55
C GLU A 78 -3.17 -12.97 3.21
N ASN A 79 -2.47 -12.28 2.30
CA ASN A 79 -3.07 -11.74 1.08
C ASN A 79 -2.28 -12.15 -0.18
N ASP A 80 -2.96 -12.20 -1.33
CA ASP A 80 -2.36 -12.51 -2.63
C ASP A 80 -1.70 -11.27 -3.25
N TYR A 81 -2.34 -10.12 -3.05
CA TYR A 81 -1.86 -8.82 -3.49
C TYR A 81 -1.61 -7.90 -2.30
N VAL A 82 -0.47 -7.21 -2.32
CA VAL A 82 -0.20 -6.10 -1.39
C VAL A 82 0.19 -4.86 -2.17
N PHE A 83 -0.54 -3.78 -1.96
CA PHE A 83 -0.44 -2.52 -2.69
C PHE A 83 0.25 -1.47 -1.82
N PHE A 84 1.20 -0.74 -2.41
CA PHE A 84 2.01 0.28 -1.76
C PHE A 84 1.90 1.57 -2.56
N PRO A 85 1.03 2.51 -2.16
CA PRO A 85 1.04 3.83 -2.75
C PRO A 85 2.33 4.54 -2.33
N ILE A 86 3.03 5.13 -3.29
CA ILE A 86 4.25 5.89 -3.05
C ILE A 86 3.98 7.34 -3.42
N ASN A 87 4.05 8.23 -2.41
CA ASN A 87 3.94 9.67 -2.59
C ASN A 87 5.34 10.28 -2.78
N HIS A 88 5.63 10.73 -3.99
CA HIS A 88 6.87 11.43 -4.32
C HIS A 88 6.72 12.91 -4.04
N PHE A 89 6.82 13.31 -2.76
CA PHE A 89 6.56 14.69 -2.31
C PHE A 89 7.27 15.78 -3.13
N LYS A 90 8.55 15.58 -3.47
CA LYS A 90 9.31 16.55 -4.28
C LYS A 90 8.78 16.70 -5.70
N GLY A 91 8.23 15.62 -6.26
CA GLY A 91 7.68 15.59 -7.61
C GLY A 91 6.17 15.82 -7.68
N MET A 92 5.49 15.98 -6.54
CA MET A 92 4.03 16.05 -6.43
C MET A 92 3.34 14.94 -7.23
N HIS A 93 3.86 13.72 -7.12
CA HIS A 93 3.45 12.59 -7.95
C HIS A 93 3.16 11.34 -7.13
N TYR A 94 2.11 10.62 -7.51
CA TYR A 94 1.80 9.32 -6.93
C TYR A 94 2.14 8.20 -7.91
N THR A 95 2.79 7.16 -7.39
CA THR A 95 2.97 5.89 -8.10
C THR A 95 2.50 4.74 -7.22
N LEU A 96 2.38 3.55 -7.78
CA LEU A 96 1.89 2.38 -7.06
C LEU A 96 2.86 1.22 -7.26
N LEU A 97 3.39 0.69 -6.17
CA LEU A 97 4.12 -0.57 -6.16
C LEU A 97 3.18 -1.68 -5.71
N VAL A 98 3.15 -2.80 -6.44
CA VAL A 98 2.25 -3.92 -6.17
C VAL A 98 3.06 -5.19 -6.03
N PHE A 99 2.91 -5.86 -4.89
CA PHE A 99 3.39 -7.22 -4.69
C PHE A 99 2.31 -8.20 -5.13
N ASN A 100 2.63 -9.08 -6.09
CA ASN A 100 1.73 -10.13 -6.56
C ASN A 100 2.35 -11.51 -6.27
N LYS A 101 1.78 -12.21 -5.27
CA LYS A 101 2.25 -13.53 -4.84
C LYS A 101 2.02 -14.60 -5.92
N GLN A 102 0.94 -14.49 -6.70
CA GLN A 102 0.59 -15.48 -7.72
C GLN A 102 1.54 -15.44 -8.91
N SER A 103 1.85 -14.24 -9.40
CA SER A 103 2.80 -14.10 -10.51
C SER A 103 4.25 -14.24 -10.03
N GLY A 104 4.52 -13.92 -8.76
CA GLY A 104 5.86 -13.91 -8.20
C GLY A 104 6.68 -12.71 -8.67
N TRP A 105 6.05 -11.55 -8.82
CA TRP A 105 6.73 -10.31 -9.19
C TRP A 105 6.23 -9.14 -8.37
N TRP A 106 7.12 -8.18 -8.18
CA TRP A 106 6.75 -6.81 -7.85
C TRP A 106 6.56 -6.03 -9.14
N GLU A 107 5.51 -5.24 -9.18
CA GLU A 107 5.16 -4.41 -10.34
C GLU A 107 5.02 -2.96 -9.92
N HIS A 108 5.78 -2.08 -10.55
CA HIS A 108 5.68 -0.63 -10.34
C HIS A 108 4.84 0.00 -11.45
N TYR A 109 3.85 0.79 -11.05
CA TYR A 109 2.92 1.50 -11.91
C TYR A 109 3.22 2.99 -11.82
N ASN A 110 3.64 3.56 -12.95
CA ASN A 110 3.89 4.98 -13.11
C ASN A 110 3.05 5.53 -14.27
N THR A 111 2.09 6.37 -13.92
CA THR A 111 1.11 6.94 -14.85
C THR A 111 1.67 8.13 -15.65
N LEU A 112 2.89 8.58 -15.34
CA LEU A 112 3.63 9.61 -16.08
C LEU A 112 4.65 9.04 -17.06
N GLN A 113 4.81 7.71 -17.14
CA GLN A 113 5.82 7.08 -17.99
C GLN A 113 5.48 7.24 -19.48
N THR A 114 5.86 8.38 -20.06
CA THR A 114 5.78 8.58 -21.51
C THR A 114 6.48 7.42 -22.22
N LYS A 115 5.86 6.86 -23.27
CA LYS A 115 6.44 5.83 -24.16
C LYS A 115 7.72 6.28 -24.88
N LEU A 116 8.26 7.44 -24.53
CA LEU A 116 9.49 8.00 -25.03
C LEU A 116 10.64 7.45 -24.20
N ASN A 117 11.62 6.86 -24.88
CA ASN A 117 12.89 6.32 -24.39
C ASN A 117 13.69 7.27 -23.47
N MET A 118 13.17 7.61 -22.29
CA MET A 118 13.98 8.20 -21.22
C MET A 118 14.69 7.05 -20.52
N TYR A 119 16.02 7.06 -20.61
CA TYR A 119 16.90 5.96 -20.23
C TYR A 119 16.81 5.54 -18.75
N VAL A 120 16.13 6.32 -17.88
CA VAL A 120 15.90 5.99 -16.46
C VAL A 120 14.59 6.65 -16.00
N ASP A 121 13.64 5.89 -15.46
CA ASP A 121 12.47 6.42 -14.75
C ASP A 121 12.87 6.71 -13.28
N PRO A 122 12.95 7.98 -12.85
CA PRO A 122 13.38 8.31 -11.49
C PRO A 122 12.43 7.74 -10.43
N TYR A 123 11.12 7.63 -10.73
CA TYR A 123 10.14 7.09 -9.79
C TYR A 123 10.26 5.57 -9.65
N PHE A 124 10.71 4.89 -10.70
CA PHE A 124 11.03 3.47 -10.65
C PHE A 124 12.26 3.20 -9.77
N GLU A 125 13.30 4.03 -9.87
CA GLU A 125 14.49 3.91 -9.01
C GLU A 125 14.15 4.17 -7.53
N GLU A 126 13.24 5.11 -7.23
CA GLU A 126 12.72 5.27 -5.87
C GLU A 126 11.93 4.02 -5.42
N ALA A 127 11.01 3.51 -6.22
CA ALA A 127 10.27 2.28 -5.89
C ALA A 127 11.20 1.06 -5.67
N LYS A 128 12.32 1.00 -6.40
CA LYS A 128 13.36 -0.01 -6.22
C LYS A 128 14.05 0.08 -4.86
N LYS A 129 14.28 1.27 -4.31
CA LYS A 129 14.83 1.40 -2.94
C LYS A 129 13.88 0.80 -1.91
N LEU A 130 12.58 1.08 -2.02
CA LEU A 130 11.56 0.48 -1.15
C LEU A 130 11.54 -1.05 -1.28
N HIS A 131 11.55 -1.55 -2.52
CA HIS A 131 11.61 -2.99 -2.81
C HIS A 131 12.85 -3.65 -2.20
N VAL A 132 14.03 -3.06 -2.34
CA VAL A 132 15.29 -3.57 -1.75
C VAL A 132 15.18 -3.61 -0.23
N LYS A 133 14.73 -2.52 0.42
CA LYS A 133 14.61 -2.46 1.88
C LYS A 133 13.68 -3.55 2.43
N ILE A 134 12.54 -3.78 1.78
CA ILE A 134 11.59 -4.83 2.13
C ILE A 134 12.24 -6.21 1.90
N SER A 135 12.87 -6.42 0.75
CA SER A 135 13.49 -7.70 0.38
C SER A 135 14.62 -8.08 1.34
N ASP A 136 15.47 -7.13 1.71
CA ASP A 136 16.55 -7.33 2.68
C ASP A 136 16.02 -7.72 4.05
N TYR A 137 14.92 -7.10 4.49
CA TYR A 137 14.27 -7.48 5.74
C TYR A 137 13.67 -8.89 5.69
N PHE A 138 13.00 -9.25 4.59
CA PHE A 138 12.45 -10.60 4.41
C PHE A 138 13.56 -11.65 4.45
N LYS A 139 14.70 -11.37 3.79
CA LYS A 139 15.89 -12.22 3.81
C LYS A 139 16.49 -12.35 5.21
N TYR A 140 16.71 -11.23 5.89
CA TYR A 140 17.17 -11.22 7.29
C TYR A 140 16.26 -12.06 8.19
N MET A 141 14.95 -11.89 8.06
CA MET A 141 13.98 -12.65 8.85
C MET A 141 14.07 -14.13 8.53
N LYS A 142 14.17 -14.51 7.25
CA LYS A 142 14.31 -15.89 6.79
C LYS A 142 15.57 -16.56 7.33
N ASP A 143 16.71 -15.89 7.27
CA ASP A 143 17.99 -16.37 7.79
C ASP A 143 17.96 -16.56 9.32
N SER A 144 17.15 -15.75 10.01
CA SER A 144 17.01 -15.82 11.47
C SER A 144 16.01 -16.87 11.98
N ILE A 145 15.25 -17.55 11.11
CA ILE A 145 14.14 -18.44 11.51
C ILE A 145 14.61 -19.57 12.42
N SER A 146 15.67 -20.28 12.05
CA SER A 146 16.16 -21.44 12.83
C SER A 146 16.53 -21.03 14.26
N ARG A 147 17.17 -19.87 14.40
CA ARG A 147 17.54 -19.29 15.69
C ARG A 147 16.29 -18.92 16.49
N LYS A 148 15.34 -18.19 15.90
CA LYS A 148 14.08 -17.78 16.55
C LYS A 148 13.27 -18.99 17.04
N LEU A 149 13.15 -20.04 16.22
CA LEU A 149 12.42 -21.27 16.58
C LEU A 149 13.08 -22.02 17.75
N ASN A 150 14.41 -21.99 17.85
CA ASN A 150 15.17 -22.66 18.91
C ASN A 150 15.19 -21.87 20.22
N GLU A 151 15.36 -20.55 20.15
CA GLU A 151 15.43 -19.70 21.34
C GLU A 151 14.08 -19.75 22.09
N ASN A 152 12.95 -19.77 21.37
CA ASN A 152 11.55 -19.75 21.85
C ASN A 152 10.93 -18.38 22.19
N PRO A 153 11.64 -17.35 22.72
CA PRO A 153 11.05 -16.04 22.82
C PRO A 153 11.22 -15.25 21.50
N ILE A 154 10.22 -14.44 21.19
CA ILE A 154 10.20 -13.49 20.09
C ILE A 154 10.03 -12.07 20.64
N CYS A 155 10.86 -11.14 20.15
CA CYS A 155 10.67 -9.72 20.39
C CYS A 155 9.55 -9.21 19.49
N LYS A 156 8.56 -8.53 20.07
CA LYS A 156 7.53 -7.78 19.35
C LYS A 156 7.60 -6.32 19.75
N HIS A 157 7.38 -5.43 18.79
CA HIS A 157 7.42 -3.98 19.00
C HIS A 157 6.00 -3.44 19.00
N ILE A 158 5.62 -2.73 20.06
CA ILE A 158 4.29 -2.10 20.16
C ILE A 158 4.40 -0.59 20.37
N MET A 159 3.52 0.15 19.72
CA MET A 159 3.34 1.58 19.98
C MET A 159 2.45 1.78 21.20
N LYS A 160 2.91 2.56 22.19
CA LYS A 160 2.10 3.02 23.32
C LYS A 160 2.18 4.54 23.43
N GLY A 161 1.19 5.22 22.85
CA GLY A 161 1.31 6.64 22.53
C GLY A 161 2.47 6.85 21.54
N ASP A 162 3.31 7.85 21.79
CA ASP A 162 4.48 8.15 20.94
C ASP A 162 5.74 7.34 21.26
N LYS A 163 5.65 6.40 22.21
CA LYS A 163 6.80 5.58 22.65
C LYS A 163 6.66 4.16 22.11
N VAL A 164 7.78 3.63 21.60
CA VAL A 164 7.86 2.19 21.29
C VAL A 164 8.27 1.40 22.52
N GLN A 165 7.57 0.30 22.77
CA GLN A 165 7.98 -0.70 23.75
C GLN A 165 8.36 -1.99 23.02
N THR A 166 9.54 -2.53 23.36
CA THR A 166 9.95 -3.88 22.95
C THR A 166 9.55 -4.85 24.05
N LEU A 167 8.74 -5.84 23.70
CA LEU A 167 8.26 -6.86 24.61
C LEU A 167 8.71 -8.24 24.14
N LEU A 168 9.05 -9.09 25.11
CA LEU A 168 9.46 -10.46 24.87
C LEU A 168 8.27 -11.39 25.09
N TYR A 169 7.87 -12.13 24.06
CA TYR A 169 6.78 -13.08 24.12
C TYR A 169 7.28 -14.49 23.84
N THR A 170 6.63 -15.50 24.40
CA THR A 170 6.81 -16.87 23.92
C THR A 170 6.17 -17.02 22.55
N LEU A 171 6.84 -17.72 21.63
CA LEU A 171 6.31 -18.06 20.31
C LEU A 171 4.96 -18.78 20.44
N CYS A 172 3.89 -18.15 19.95
CA CYS A 172 2.58 -18.79 19.87
C CYS A 172 2.49 -19.73 18.65
N HIS A 173 1.37 -20.45 18.53
CA HIS A 173 1.12 -21.33 17.37
C HIS A 173 1.17 -20.54 16.05
N ASP A 174 0.49 -19.40 15.98
CA ASP A 174 0.43 -18.56 14.78
C ASP A 174 1.81 -18.01 14.38
N ASP A 175 2.65 -17.67 15.36
CA ASP A 175 4.03 -17.22 15.13
C ASP A 175 4.86 -18.35 14.52
N ARG A 176 4.69 -19.59 14.99
CA ARG A 176 5.39 -20.77 14.44
C ARG A 176 4.95 -21.05 13.01
N GLU A 177 3.64 -21.03 12.75
CA GLU A 177 3.12 -21.18 11.38
C GLU A 177 3.63 -20.08 10.46
N PHE A 178 3.67 -18.83 10.94
CA PHE A 178 4.23 -17.70 10.21
C PHE A 178 5.70 -17.95 9.82
N LEU A 179 6.53 -18.35 10.78
CA LEU A 179 7.95 -18.64 10.53
C LEU A 179 8.14 -19.82 9.58
N MET A 180 7.32 -20.87 9.69
CA MET A 180 7.36 -22.01 8.78
C MET A 180 6.95 -21.62 7.35
N TRP A 181 5.91 -20.81 7.20
CA TRP A 181 5.51 -20.24 5.92
C TRP A 181 6.65 -19.39 5.30
N LEU A 182 7.27 -18.52 6.08
CA LEU A 182 8.37 -17.66 5.61
C LEU A 182 9.59 -18.49 5.17
N ARG A 183 9.86 -19.60 5.86
CA ARG A 183 10.94 -20.54 5.51
C ARG A 183 10.74 -21.14 4.12
N GLN A 184 9.51 -21.49 3.76
CA GLN A 184 9.15 -22.16 2.51
C GLN A 184 8.90 -21.18 1.36
N THR A 185 8.49 -19.96 1.67
CA THR A 185 8.12 -18.95 0.67
C THR A 185 9.37 -18.38 -0.02
N ASN A 186 9.27 -18.17 -1.34
CA ASN A 186 10.24 -17.36 -2.06
C ASN A 186 9.93 -15.89 -1.77
N VAL A 187 10.91 -15.14 -1.27
CA VAL A 187 10.73 -13.74 -0.89
C VAL A 187 11.57 -12.79 -1.75
N GLU A 188 12.44 -13.35 -2.59
CA GLU A 188 13.33 -12.63 -3.49
C GLU A 188 12.62 -12.37 -4.84
N TYR A 189 11.36 -11.97 -4.77
CA TYR A 189 10.58 -11.75 -5.99
C TYR A 189 11.15 -10.53 -6.75
N PRO A 190 11.41 -10.69 -8.06
CA PRO A 190 11.96 -9.62 -8.90
C PRO A 190 10.98 -8.45 -9.09
N LEU A 191 11.56 -7.24 -9.26
CA LEU A 191 10.84 -6.00 -9.56
C LEU A 191 10.88 -5.69 -11.05
N LYS A 192 9.73 -5.31 -11.62
CA LYS A 192 9.63 -4.78 -12.99
C LYS A 192 8.76 -3.52 -13.06
N ALA A 193 9.08 -2.64 -14.00
CA ALA A 193 8.20 -1.54 -14.36
C ALA A 193 7.04 -2.06 -15.21
N ASN A 194 5.83 -1.57 -14.95
CA ASN A 194 4.69 -1.86 -15.80
C ASN A 194 4.68 -0.88 -17.00
N ILE A 195 5.37 -1.28 -18.07
CA ILE A 195 5.48 -0.51 -19.32
C ILE A 195 4.16 -0.38 -20.09
N SER A 196 3.15 -1.17 -19.72
CA SER A 196 1.79 -1.13 -20.28
C SER A 196 0.83 -0.34 -19.40
N CYS A 197 1.33 0.31 -18.34
CA CYS A 197 0.52 1.14 -17.47
C CYS A 197 -0.17 2.25 -18.27
N SER A 198 -1.47 2.43 -18.01
CA SER A 198 -2.21 3.59 -18.50
C SER A 198 -1.49 4.88 -18.17
N GLN A 199 -1.44 5.77 -19.15
CA GLN A 199 -0.83 7.08 -19.02
C GLN A 199 -1.88 8.12 -18.68
N GLN A 200 -1.57 8.98 -17.71
CA GLN A 200 -2.37 10.19 -17.45
C GLN A 200 -2.07 11.24 -18.52
N PHE A 201 -3.06 12.10 -18.83
CA PHE A 201 -2.81 13.18 -19.76
C PHE A 201 -1.77 14.17 -19.20
N PRO A 202 -0.85 14.68 -20.04
CA PRO A 202 0.08 15.73 -19.61
C PRO A 202 -0.73 16.93 -19.11
N ASN A 203 -0.40 17.43 -17.92
CA ASN A 203 -1.04 18.57 -17.24
C ASN A 203 -2.34 18.29 -16.48
N ILE A 204 -2.66 17.02 -16.17
CA ILE A 204 -3.72 16.72 -15.20
C ILE A 204 -3.11 16.13 -13.94
N TYR A 205 -3.44 16.72 -12.78
CA TYR A 205 -3.08 16.22 -11.46
C TYR A 205 -3.97 15.03 -11.06
N ASP A 206 -3.94 14.00 -11.90
CA ASP A 206 -4.73 12.77 -11.76
C ASP A 206 -3.93 11.63 -11.15
N CYS A 207 -2.63 11.78 -10.87
CA CYS A 207 -1.78 10.67 -10.42
C CYS A 207 -2.34 9.92 -9.20
N GLY A 208 -2.88 10.65 -8.22
CA GLY A 208 -3.58 10.07 -7.07
C GLY A 208 -4.86 9.29 -7.47
N VAL A 209 -5.66 9.84 -8.37
CA VAL A 209 -6.89 9.18 -8.87
C VAL A 209 -6.55 7.95 -9.71
N ALA A 210 -5.50 8.04 -10.51
CA ALA A 210 -5.03 6.99 -11.38
C ALA A 210 -4.48 5.79 -10.57
N VAL A 211 -3.72 6.03 -9.49
CA VAL A 211 -3.31 4.92 -8.60
C VAL A 211 -4.50 4.28 -7.90
N MET A 212 -5.51 5.06 -7.50
CA MET A 212 -6.76 4.53 -6.94
C MET A 212 -7.53 3.69 -7.96
N TYR A 213 -7.60 4.14 -9.21
CA TYR A 213 -8.23 3.41 -10.30
C TYR A 213 -7.52 2.07 -10.58
N ILE A 214 -6.19 2.07 -10.68
CA ILE A 214 -5.40 0.86 -10.90
C ILE A 214 -5.64 -0.15 -9.77
N ALA A 215 -5.62 0.33 -8.52
CA ALA A 215 -5.90 -0.49 -7.35
C ALA A 215 -7.29 -1.14 -7.42
N GLN A 216 -8.33 -0.35 -7.65
CA GLN A 216 -9.71 -0.83 -7.75
C GLN A 216 -9.86 -1.89 -8.85
N LYS A 217 -9.42 -1.59 -10.08
CA LYS A 217 -9.52 -2.53 -11.21
C LYS A 217 -8.84 -3.86 -10.93
N LYS A 218 -7.68 -3.84 -10.26
CA LYS A 218 -6.98 -5.06 -9.88
C LYS A 218 -7.72 -5.88 -8.82
N VAL A 219 -8.34 -5.21 -7.85
CA VAL A 219 -9.20 -5.89 -6.86
C VAL A 219 -10.38 -6.57 -7.55
N ASP A 220 -10.99 -5.89 -8.52
CA ASP A 220 -12.14 -6.40 -9.26
C ASP A 220 -11.77 -7.52 -10.26
N GLY A 221 -10.47 -7.84 -10.38
CA GLY A 221 -9.97 -8.81 -11.36
C GLY A 221 -10.05 -8.30 -12.81
N GLU A 222 -10.25 -6.99 -12.99
CA GLU A 222 -10.40 -6.35 -14.28
C GLU A 222 -9.05 -5.92 -14.87
N LEU A 223 -9.00 -5.83 -16.19
CA LEU A 223 -7.85 -5.27 -16.89
C LEU A 223 -7.79 -3.76 -16.66
N VAL A 224 -6.59 -3.27 -16.37
CA VAL A 224 -6.32 -1.83 -16.41
C VAL A 224 -6.24 -1.44 -17.88
N GLU A 225 -7.08 -0.49 -18.31
CA GLU A 225 -7.06 0.05 -19.67
C GLU A 225 -5.67 0.61 -20.04
N GLY A 226 -5.39 0.83 -21.33
CA GLY A 226 -4.07 1.27 -21.80
C GLY A 226 -3.84 2.79 -21.81
N VAL A 227 -4.90 3.60 -21.70
CA VAL A 227 -4.85 5.06 -21.52
C VAL A 227 -6.01 5.48 -20.63
N PHE A 228 -5.77 6.33 -19.62
CA PHE A 228 -6.86 6.88 -18.83
C PHE A 228 -7.61 7.94 -19.65
N SER A 229 -8.86 7.66 -20.03
CA SER A 229 -9.71 8.70 -20.60
C SER A 229 -10.04 9.75 -19.54
N ALA A 230 -10.22 11.02 -19.95
CA ALA A 230 -10.66 12.07 -19.04
C ALA A 230 -12.01 11.73 -18.37
N GLU A 231 -12.87 11.00 -19.09
CA GLU A 231 -14.13 10.48 -18.56
C GLU A 231 -13.91 9.40 -17.49
N ALA A 232 -12.98 8.47 -17.69
CA ALA A 232 -12.66 7.45 -16.69
C ALA A 232 -12.12 8.08 -15.39
N MET A 233 -11.25 9.09 -15.49
CA MET A 233 -10.76 9.82 -14.31
C MET A 233 -11.85 10.62 -13.62
N LYS A 234 -12.74 11.28 -14.39
CA LYS A 234 -13.93 11.96 -13.85
C LYS A 234 -14.86 10.97 -13.12
N ASN A 235 -15.12 9.82 -13.72
CA ASN A 235 -15.96 8.78 -13.13
C ASN A 235 -15.31 8.18 -11.88
N MET A 236 -13.98 8.00 -11.88
CA MET A 236 -13.26 7.54 -10.70
C MET A 236 -13.32 8.58 -9.57
N ARG A 237 -13.12 9.87 -9.87
CA ARG A 237 -13.29 10.95 -8.87
C ARG A 237 -14.70 10.93 -8.28
N ALA A 238 -15.73 10.81 -9.11
CA ALA A 238 -17.12 10.69 -8.65
C ALA A 238 -17.34 9.43 -7.81
N HIS A 239 -16.79 8.28 -8.21
CA HIS A 239 -16.88 7.03 -7.47
C HIS A 239 -16.27 7.17 -6.07
N VAL A 240 -15.05 7.69 -5.97
CA VAL A 240 -14.36 7.92 -4.69
C VAL A 240 -15.17 8.87 -3.79
N LEU A 241 -15.71 9.96 -4.35
CA LEU A 241 -16.61 10.86 -3.63
C LEU A 241 -17.85 10.14 -3.11
N CYS A 242 -18.50 9.35 -3.97
CA CYS A 242 -19.67 8.56 -3.58
C CYS A 242 -19.34 7.58 -2.47
N ARG A 243 -18.18 6.90 -2.50
CA ARG A 243 -17.76 6.00 -1.41
C ARG A 243 -17.69 6.75 -0.07
N PHE A 244 -17.11 7.95 -0.04
CA PHE A 244 -17.07 8.76 1.18
C PHE A 244 -18.46 9.25 1.62
N ILE A 245 -19.34 9.61 0.69
CA ILE A 245 -20.68 10.11 1.02
C ILE A 245 -21.58 8.97 1.51
N ILE A 246 -21.64 7.85 0.78
CA ILE A 246 -22.52 6.70 1.07
C ILE A 246 -22.16 6.08 2.42
N ILE A 247 -20.88 5.94 2.75
CA ILE A 247 -20.46 5.42 4.06
C ILE A 247 -20.90 6.36 5.20
N ASN A 248 -20.99 7.67 4.96
CA ASN A 248 -21.49 8.64 5.93
C ASN A 248 -23.03 8.76 5.96
N GLU A 249 -23.78 8.13 5.05
CA GLU A 249 -25.25 8.11 5.09
C GLU A 249 -25.81 6.99 5.98
N GLY A 250 -24.96 6.06 6.42
CA GLY A 250 -25.29 5.02 7.41
C GLY A 250 -25.55 5.56 8.81
N ASP A 251 -25.01 6.73 9.17
CA ASP A 251 -25.30 7.50 10.38
C ASP A 251 -25.02 8.99 10.11
N GLY A 252 -26.08 9.80 10.07
CA GLY A 252 -26.06 11.11 9.45
C GLY A 252 -25.09 12.18 9.98
N SER A 253 -24.84 13.11 9.05
CA SER A 253 -24.33 14.48 9.18
C SER A 253 -22.81 14.69 9.09
N TRP A 254 -22.45 15.56 8.13
CA TRP A 254 -21.15 16.20 8.08
C TRP A 254 -21.00 17.05 9.34
N GLU A 255 -20.23 16.58 10.32
CA GLU A 255 -19.82 17.43 11.45
C GLU A 255 -19.15 18.69 10.90
N LYS A 256 -19.73 19.85 11.20
CA LYS A 256 -19.09 21.15 11.00
C LYS A 256 -18.01 21.27 12.06
N GLU A 257 -16.76 21.47 11.66
CA GLU A 257 -15.71 21.89 12.58
C GLU A 257 -16.14 23.15 13.34
N LYS A 258 -15.86 23.15 14.66
CA LYS A 258 -15.88 24.33 15.50
C LYS A 258 -14.51 24.98 15.49
#